data_AF-A0A0B7H7S9-F1
#
_entry.id   AF-A0A0B7H7S9-F1
#
_cell.length_a   1.000
_cell.length_b   1.000
_cell.length_c   1.000
_cell.angle_alpha   90.00
_cell.angle_beta   90.00
_cell.angle_gamma   90.00
#
_symmetry.space_group_name_H-M   'P 1'
#
loop_
_entity.id
_entity.type
_entity.pdbx_description
1 polymer ?
#
loop_
_entity_poly.entity_id
_entity_poly.type
_entity_poly.pdbx_seq_one_letter_code
_entity_poly.pdbx_strand_id
1 'polypeptide(L)'
;MATLVGARLGHCFFYDWNNYYKDHIIEIFLPIRENPKGNIFGIIQGWELSGFQGLASHGAAIGIIIAMVFFVRKYKDMTLSWVLDRIVIPVSIGGVFVRLGNFFNSEISGKEVSDNFPLGVKFVQGGHISPREAMNITGQDNPQSAYELITNDPTYAKILETIPYQHPTQLYEAFGYFILFWVLWYVYWKTNKKQQPFYIFGLFLVLLWSIRFVVEFVKESQGGFENALGIFSTGQWLSIPFILAGIYLLLRKKV
;
A
#
# COMPACT_ATOMS: atom_id res chain seq x y z
N MET A 1 -0.30 16.39 -2.89
CA MET A 1 0.60 17.10 -1.96
C MET A 1 0.45 16.62 -0.52
N ALA A 2 -0.73 16.71 0.11
CA ALA A 2 -0.92 16.31 1.51
C ALA A 2 -0.42 14.89 1.84
N THR A 3 -0.73 13.90 0.99
CA THR A 3 -0.26 12.51 1.15
C THR A 3 1.27 12.40 1.14
N LEU A 4 1.94 13.02 0.16
CA LEU A 4 3.39 12.94 0.00
C LEU A 4 4.12 13.68 1.13
N VAL A 5 3.68 14.90 1.44
CA VAL A 5 4.24 15.71 2.53
C VAL A 5 4.03 15.02 3.86
N GLY A 6 2.80 14.56 4.14
CA GLY A 6 2.49 13.82 5.37
C GLY A 6 3.32 12.54 5.49
N ALA A 7 3.43 11.76 4.40
CA ALA A 7 4.20 10.52 4.40
C ALA A 7 5.69 10.77 4.69
N ARG A 8 6.27 11.78 4.04
CA ARG A 8 7.67 12.16 4.23
C ARG A 8 7.93 12.66 5.64
N LEU A 9 7.13 13.62 6.12
CA LEU A 9 7.29 14.16 7.48
C LEU A 9 7.06 13.08 8.55
N GLY A 10 6.10 12.18 8.34
CA GLY A 10 5.86 11.07 9.27
C GLY A 10 7.06 10.13 9.35
N HIS A 11 7.68 9.78 8.23
CA HIS A 11 8.94 9.01 8.23
C HIS A 11 10.05 9.80 8.94
N CYS A 12 10.20 11.06 8.51
CA CYS A 12 10.95 12.15 9.11
C CYS A 12 11.06 12.09 10.63
N PHE A 13 9.91 12.30 11.26
CA PHE A 13 9.81 12.57 12.69
C PHE A 13 9.62 11.31 13.53
N PHE A 14 8.97 10.27 13.00
CA PHE A 14 8.59 9.11 13.82
C PHE A 14 9.63 7.98 13.78
N TYR A 15 10.40 7.86 12.70
CA TYR A 15 11.32 6.73 12.53
C TYR A 15 12.79 7.17 12.62
N ASP A 16 13.18 8.20 11.86
CA ASP A 16 14.61 8.52 11.67
C ASP A 16 15.04 9.88 12.23
N TRP A 17 14.19 10.51 13.06
CA TRP A 17 14.48 11.83 13.61
C TRP A 17 15.79 11.86 14.41
N ASN A 18 15.86 11.01 15.44
CA ASN A 18 17.00 10.99 16.36
C ASN A 18 18.27 10.44 15.73
N ASN A 19 18.15 9.60 14.70
CA ASN A 19 19.27 8.89 14.09
C ASN A 19 19.92 9.67 12.94
N TYR A 20 19.17 10.54 12.25
CA TYR A 20 19.65 11.13 11.00
C TYR A 20 19.13 12.55 10.74
N TYR A 21 17.80 12.73 10.71
CA TYR A 21 17.20 13.98 10.18
C TYR A 21 17.32 15.19 11.10
N LYS A 22 17.63 14.98 12.39
CA LYS A 22 17.94 16.08 13.31
C LYS A 22 19.14 16.90 12.83
N ASP A 23 20.12 16.25 12.21
CA ASP A 23 21.34 16.88 11.71
C ASP A 23 21.25 17.20 10.20
N HIS A 24 20.31 16.59 9.46
CA HIS A 24 20.13 16.73 8.01
C HIS A 24 18.74 17.28 7.63
N ILE A 25 18.38 18.45 8.18
CA ILE A 25 17.03 19.04 8.06
C ILE A 25 16.64 19.31 6.60
N ILE A 26 17.59 19.73 5.76
CA ILE A 26 17.32 20.09 4.35
C ILE A 26 16.88 18.86 3.54
N GLU A 27 17.42 17.68 3.86
CA GLU A 27 17.08 16.41 3.20
C GLU A 27 15.62 15.99 3.45
N ILE A 28 14.95 16.56 4.44
CA ILE A 28 13.50 16.33 4.65
C ILE A 28 12.70 16.84 3.44
N PHE A 29 13.09 18.00 2.91
CA PHE A 29 12.32 18.73 1.90
C PHE A 29 12.84 18.54 0.48
N LEU A 30 14.11 18.17 0.31
CA LEU A 30 14.76 18.00 -0.98
C LEU A 30 15.06 16.51 -1.26
N PRO A 31 14.97 16.06 -2.52
CA PRO A 31 15.27 14.68 -2.92
C PRO A 31 16.79 14.43 -3.02
N ILE A 32 17.56 14.91 -2.06
CA ILE A 32 19.02 14.84 -2.01
C ILE A 32 19.45 14.17 -0.71
N ARG A 33 20.60 13.50 -0.75
CA ARG A 33 21.23 12.89 0.42
C ARG A 33 22.71 13.24 0.45
N GLU A 34 23.25 13.51 1.63
CA GLU A 34 24.70 13.65 1.78
C GLU A 34 25.38 12.29 1.53
N ASN A 35 26.26 12.24 0.54
CA ASN A 35 27.06 11.07 0.22
C ASN A 35 28.47 11.53 -0.18
N PRO A 36 29.52 11.17 0.59
CA PRO A 36 30.90 11.56 0.30
C PRO A 36 31.40 11.15 -1.10
N LYS A 37 30.81 10.12 -1.71
CA LYS A 37 31.13 9.64 -3.06
C LYS A 37 30.10 10.07 -4.12
N GLY A 38 29.01 10.72 -3.70
CA GLY A 38 27.93 11.16 -4.56
C GLY A 38 28.30 12.42 -5.35
N ASN A 39 27.67 12.56 -6.51
CA ASN A 39 27.59 13.84 -7.19
C ASN A 39 26.13 14.14 -7.60
N ILE A 40 25.74 15.41 -7.56
CA ILE A 40 24.50 15.89 -8.16
C ILE A 40 24.87 16.44 -9.54
N PHE A 41 24.38 15.76 -10.58
CA PHE A 41 24.59 16.10 -12.00
C PHE A 41 26.07 16.29 -12.39
N GLY A 42 27.01 15.70 -11.64
CA GLY A 42 28.46 15.89 -11.86
C GLY A 42 29.02 17.26 -11.47
N ILE A 43 28.21 18.16 -10.91
CA ILE A 43 28.59 19.55 -10.61
C ILE A 43 28.82 19.75 -9.11
N ILE A 44 27.99 19.14 -8.26
CA ILE A 44 28.09 19.27 -6.80
C ILE A 44 28.60 17.94 -6.24
N GLN A 45 29.77 17.95 -5.61
CA GLN A 45 30.36 16.78 -4.94
C GLN A 45 29.87 16.68 -3.49
N GLY A 46 29.78 15.45 -2.97
CA GLY A 46 29.36 15.20 -1.58
C GLY A 46 27.85 15.01 -1.40
N TRP A 47 27.08 15.10 -2.48
CA TRP A 47 25.63 14.93 -2.47
C TRP A 47 25.20 13.99 -3.58
N GLU A 48 24.17 13.18 -3.33
CA GLU A 48 23.53 12.32 -4.33
C GLU A 48 22.05 12.65 -4.47
N LEU A 49 21.53 12.50 -5.70
CA LEU A 49 20.09 12.59 -5.96
C LEU A 49 19.44 11.24 -5.61
N SER A 50 19.05 11.09 -4.34
CA SER A 50 18.47 9.85 -3.80
C SER A 50 16.97 9.69 -4.09
N GLY A 51 16.27 10.80 -4.40
CA GLY A 51 14.81 10.83 -4.47
C GLY A 51 14.16 10.91 -3.08
N PHE A 52 12.82 11.00 -3.04
CA PHE A 52 12.08 10.94 -1.77
C PHE A 52 11.94 9.48 -1.31
N GLN A 53 12.96 8.97 -0.62
CA GLN A 53 12.94 7.66 0.04
C GLN A 53 12.30 7.77 1.43
N GLY A 54 11.84 6.67 2.02
CA GLY A 54 11.27 6.68 3.37
C GLY A 54 9.92 7.42 3.46
N LEU A 55 8.84 6.67 3.28
CA LEU A 55 7.46 7.19 3.31
C LEU A 55 6.64 6.42 4.36
N ALA A 56 6.05 7.13 5.32
CA ALA A 56 5.24 6.52 6.37
C ALA A 56 3.75 6.65 6.06
N SER A 57 3.03 5.52 6.03
CA SER A 57 1.58 5.48 5.79
C SER A 57 0.77 6.25 6.84
N HIS A 58 1.14 6.16 8.12
CA HIS A 58 0.51 6.91 9.22
C HIS A 58 0.65 8.43 9.05
N GLY A 59 1.84 8.89 8.65
CA GLY A 59 2.09 10.30 8.34
C GLY A 59 1.24 10.78 7.17
N ALA A 60 1.11 9.95 6.13
CA ALA A 60 0.24 10.23 4.99
C ALA A 60 -1.22 10.44 5.42
N ALA A 61 -1.73 9.56 6.30
CA ALA A 61 -3.09 9.64 6.82
C ALA A 61 -3.33 10.93 7.63
N ILE A 62 -2.40 11.29 8.53
CA ILE A 62 -2.45 12.53 9.30
C ILE A 62 -2.46 13.75 8.37
N GLY A 63 -1.56 13.76 7.37
CA GLY A 63 -1.47 14.83 6.38
C GLY A 63 -2.78 15.03 5.61
N ILE A 64 -3.43 13.94 5.20
CA ILE A 64 -4.73 13.98 4.51
C ILE A 64 -5.82 14.54 5.43
N ILE A 65 -5.91 14.07 6.68
CA ILE A 65 -6.92 14.54 7.64
C ILE A 65 -6.78 16.05 7.89
N ILE A 66 -5.55 16.51 8.16
CA ILE A 66 -5.25 17.93 8.39
C ILE A 66 -5.63 18.76 7.15
N ALA A 67 -5.24 18.30 5.95
CA ALA A 67 -5.58 18.98 4.71
C ALA A 67 -7.10 19.08 4.50
N MET A 68 -7.86 18.01 4.79
CA MET A 68 -9.32 18.03 4.71
C MET A 68 -9.94 19.02 5.70
N VAL A 69 -9.46 19.06 6.95
CA VAL A 69 -9.94 20.01 7.97
C VAL A 69 -9.71 21.45 7.53
N PHE A 70 -8.52 21.77 7.02
CA PHE A 70 -8.23 23.10 6.49
C PHE A 70 -9.06 23.44 5.25
N PHE A 71 -9.30 22.46 4.38
CA PHE A 71 -10.10 22.66 3.16
C PHE A 71 -11.55 23.03 3.49
N VAL A 72 -12.22 22.26 4.35
CA VAL A 72 -13.61 22.54 4.76
C VAL A 72 -13.72 23.85 5.55
N ARG A 73 -12.69 24.20 6.35
CA ARG A 73 -12.65 25.50 7.06
C ARG A 73 -12.47 26.69 6.11
N LYS A 74 -11.69 26.53 5.05
CA LYS A 74 -11.44 27.57 4.04
C LYS A 74 -12.64 27.76 3.12
N TYR A 75 -13.29 26.67 2.71
CA TYR A 75 -14.41 26.67 1.77
C TYR A 75 -15.70 26.25 2.47
N LYS A 76 -16.40 27.22 3.08
CA LYS A 76 -17.57 26.97 3.93
C LYS A 76 -18.76 26.35 3.19
N ASP A 77 -18.86 26.54 1.88
CA ASP A 77 -19.91 25.94 1.05
C ASP A 77 -19.71 24.43 0.83
N MET A 78 -18.53 23.91 1.18
CA MET A 78 -18.15 22.53 0.94
C MET A 78 -18.18 21.75 2.25
N THR A 79 -19.12 20.81 2.35
CA THR A 79 -19.25 19.96 3.55
C THR A 79 -18.23 18.82 3.54
N LEU A 80 -17.94 18.27 4.72
CA LEU A 80 -17.05 17.10 4.84
C LEU A 80 -17.54 15.90 4.03
N SER A 81 -18.86 15.66 4.00
CA SER A 81 -19.45 14.60 3.18
C SER A 81 -19.17 14.79 1.70
N TRP A 82 -19.26 16.04 1.22
CA TRP A 82 -18.99 16.37 -0.18
C TRP A 82 -17.57 15.99 -0.58
N VAL A 83 -16.60 16.25 0.30
CA VAL A 83 -15.18 15.93 0.10
C VAL A 83 -14.96 14.42 0.14
N LEU A 84 -15.47 13.75 1.18
CA LEU A 84 -15.29 12.32 1.36
C LEU A 84 -15.94 11.49 0.24
N ASP A 85 -17.14 11.85 -0.20
CA ASP A 85 -17.84 11.16 -1.30
C ASP A 85 -17.09 11.27 -2.63
N ARG A 86 -16.26 12.29 -2.81
CA ARG A 86 -15.47 12.51 -4.04
C ARG A 86 -14.07 11.95 -3.97
N ILE A 87 -13.41 12.06 -2.82
CA ILE A 87 -12.01 11.63 -2.68
C ILE A 87 -11.87 10.10 -2.75
N VAL A 88 -12.89 9.35 -2.34
CA VAL A 88 -12.84 7.88 -2.38
C VAL A 88 -12.78 7.29 -3.78
N ILE A 89 -13.26 8.02 -4.79
CA ILE A 89 -13.22 7.58 -6.19
C ILE A 89 -11.76 7.48 -6.68
N PRO A 90 -10.95 8.56 -6.70
CA PRO A 90 -9.54 8.44 -7.07
C PRO A 90 -8.72 7.60 -6.06
N VAL A 91 -9.11 7.54 -4.78
CA VAL A 91 -8.44 6.66 -3.81
C VAL A 91 -8.58 5.19 -4.20
N SER A 92 -9.74 4.75 -4.71
CA SER A 92 -9.93 3.36 -5.12
C SER A 92 -9.00 2.93 -6.27
N ILE A 93 -8.84 3.75 -7.30
CA ILE A 93 -7.88 3.48 -8.37
C ILE A 93 -6.42 3.65 -7.90
N GLY A 94 -6.15 4.60 -6.99
CA GLY A 94 -4.86 4.69 -6.31
C GLY A 94 -4.50 3.39 -5.58
N GLY A 95 -5.47 2.76 -4.93
CA GLY A 95 -5.33 1.46 -4.27
C GLY A 95 -4.94 0.34 -5.25
N VAL A 96 -5.44 0.36 -6.49
CA VAL A 96 -5.02 -0.58 -7.55
C VAL A 96 -3.53 -0.45 -7.82
N PHE A 97 -3.04 0.77 -8.05
CA PHE A 97 -1.62 1.00 -8.32
C PHE A 97 -0.72 0.64 -7.15
N VAL A 98 -1.17 0.90 -5.91
CA VAL A 98 -0.43 0.46 -4.71
C VAL A 98 -0.30 -1.06 -4.68
N ARG A 99 -1.38 -1.79 -4.96
CA ARG A 99 -1.35 -3.26 -4.96
C ARG A 99 -0.56 -3.86 -6.11
N LEU A 100 -0.59 -3.23 -7.29
CA LEU A 100 0.31 -3.59 -8.39
C LEU A 100 1.78 -3.34 -8.02
N GLY A 101 2.08 -2.23 -7.33
CA GLY A 101 3.41 -1.99 -6.79
C GLY A 101 3.85 -3.07 -5.80
N ASN A 102 2.98 -3.47 -4.86
CA ASN A 102 3.28 -4.58 -3.94
C ASN A 102 3.52 -5.90 -4.69
N PHE A 103 2.76 -6.17 -5.76
CA PHE A 103 2.95 -7.36 -6.58
C PHE A 103 4.33 -7.37 -7.26
N PHE A 104 4.73 -6.26 -7.89
CA PHE A 104 6.05 -6.16 -8.54
C PHE A 104 7.21 -6.23 -7.54
N ASN A 105 7.01 -5.73 -6.32
CA ASN A 105 8.00 -5.79 -5.25
C ASN A 105 7.95 -7.12 -4.46
N SER A 106 7.10 -8.07 -4.84
CA SER A 106 6.92 -9.35 -4.13
C SER A 106 6.54 -9.21 -2.64
N GLU A 107 5.79 -8.16 -2.29
CA GLU A 107 5.39 -7.87 -0.91
C GLU A 107 3.97 -8.39 -0.61
N ILE A 108 3.74 -8.93 0.59
CA ILE A 108 2.39 -9.34 1.08
C ILE A 108 1.79 -10.47 0.22
N SER A 109 2.57 -11.54 -0.01
CA SER A 109 2.09 -12.72 -0.72
C SER A 109 1.05 -13.50 0.09
N GLY A 110 0.34 -14.39 -0.61
CA GLY A 110 -0.65 -15.26 0.00
C GLY A 110 -0.08 -16.57 0.51
N LYS A 111 -0.99 -17.40 1.03
CA LYS A 111 -0.70 -18.78 1.41
C LYS A 111 -0.18 -19.58 0.21
N GLU A 112 0.63 -20.57 0.52
CA GLU A 112 1.11 -21.57 -0.44
C GLU A 112 -0.06 -22.33 -1.09
N VAL A 113 0.11 -22.66 -2.36
CA VAL A 113 -0.84 -23.41 -3.18
C VAL A 113 -0.13 -24.57 -3.85
N SER A 114 -0.91 -25.59 -4.25
CA SER A 114 -0.37 -26.70 -5.03
C SER A 114 0.25 -26.24 -6.34
N ASP A 115 1.28 -26.95 -6.82
CA ASP A 115 1.99 -26.66 -8.08
C ASP A 115 1.08 -26.55 -9.31
N ASN A 116 -0.07 -27.24 -9.30
CA ASN A 116 -1.03 -27.23 -10.40
C ASN A 116 -2.07 -26.10 -10.30
N PHE A 117 -1.94 -25.17 -9.36
CA PHE A 117 -2.91 -24.08 -9.20
C PHE A 117 -2.74 -23.05 -10.33
N PRO A 118 -3.78 -22.77 -11.13
CA PRO A 118 -3.63 -22.01 -12.39
C PRO A 118 -3.24 -20.54 -12.22
N LEU A 119 -3.46 -19.96 -11.04
CA LEU A 119 -3.11 -18.58 -10.72
C LEU A 119 -1.95 -18.50 -9.72
N GLY A 120 -1.21 -19.59 -9.52
CA GLY A 120 -0.08 -19.63 -8.58
C GLY A 120 1.09 -18.82 -9.11
N VAL A 121 1.70 -18.01 -8.25
CA VAL A 121 2.90 -17.22 -8.60
C VAL A 121 4.02 -17.56 -7.62
N LYS A 122 5.23 -17.76 -8.13
CA LYS A 122 6.44 -17.91 -7.30
C LYS A 122 7.02 -16.53 -7.02
N PHE A 123 7.00 -16.12 -5.75
CA PHE A 123 7.61 -14.87 -5.31
C PHE A 123 9.06 -15.15 -4.88
N VAL A 124 10.00 -14.93 -5.80
CA VAL A 124 11.43 -15.21 -5.58
C VAL A 124 12.08 -14.17 -4.66
N GLN A 125 11.62 -12.92 -4.75
CA GLN A 125 12.18 -11.81 -3.97
C GLN A 125 11.50 -11.69 -2.61
N GLY A 126 12.27 -11.63 -1.53
CA GLY A 126 11.80 -11.19 -0.21
C GLY A 126 10.88 -12.16 0.55
N GLY A 127 10.50 -13.28 -0.05
CA GLY A 127 9.76 -14.37 0.59
C GLY A 127 10.69 -15.43 1.17
N HIS A 128 10.89 -16.51 0.41
CA HIS A 128 11.63 -17.69 0.88
C HIS A 128 13.14 -17.53 0.94
N ILE A 129 13.71 -16.68 0.09
CA ILE A 129 15.15 -16.43 0.03
C ILE A 129 15.39 -14.98 0.40
N SER A 130 16.16 -14.75 1.46
CA SER A 130 16.50 -13.38 1.86
C SER A 130 17.49 -12.74 0.85
N PRO A 131 17.53 -11.40 0.73
CA PRO A 131 18.48 -10.72 -0.16
C PRO A 131 19.94 -11.16 0.04
N ARG A 132 20.33 -11.40 1.30
CA ARG A 132 21.68 -11.85 1.66
C ARG A 132 21.93 -13.29 1.25
N GLU A 133 20.95 -14.15 1.43
CA GLU A 133 21.04 -15.55 1.04
C GLU A 133 21.12 -15.71 -0.48
N ALA A 134 20.32 -14.94 -1.23
CA ALA A 134 20.41 -14.90 -2.69
C ALA A 134 21.81 -14.52 -3.16
N MET A 135 22.40 -13.45 -2.60
CA MET A 135 23.77 -13.02 -2.90
C MET A 135 24.82 -14.09 -2.56
N ASN A 136 24.68 -14.77 -1.42
CA ASN A 136 25.59 -15.84 -1.01
C ASN A 136 25.53 -17.05 -1.96
N ILE A 137 24.33 -17.39 -2.47
CA ILE A 137 24.12 -18.50 -3.39
C ILE A 137 24.74 -18.21 -4.75
N THR A 138 24.54 -17.00 -5.28
CA THR A 138 24.96 -16.65 -6.64
C THR A 138 26.35 -16.01 -6.72
N GLY A 139 26.94 -15.65 -5.58
CA GLY A 139 28.22 -14.93 -5.50
C GLY A 139 28.14 -13.50 -6.05
N GLN A 140 26.95 -12.87 -6.05
CA GLN A 140 26.74 -11.52 -6.57
C GLN A 140 26.74 -10.49 -5.45
N ASP A 141 27.24 -9.29 -5.73
CA ASP A 141 27.28 -8.18 -4.76
C ASP A 141 25.95 -7.40 -4.66
N ASN A 142 25.02 -7.62 -5.60
CA ASN A 142 23.73 -6.95 -5.66
C ASN A 142 22.58 -7.98 -5.52
N PRO A 143 21.62 -7.77 -4.61
CA PRO A 143 20.47 -8.67 -4.48
C PRO A 143 19.66 -8.82 -5.77
N GLN A 144 19.50 -7.75 -6.54
CA GLN A 144 18.67 -7.78 -7.75
C GLN A 144 19.28 -8.69 -8.82
N SER A 145 20.60 -8.59 -9.04
CA SER A 145 21.29 -9.48 -9.99
C SER A 145 21.33 -10.93 -9.49
N ALA A 146 21.40 -11.13 -8.17
CA ALA A 146 21.30 -12.46 -7.57
C ALA A 146 19.94 -13.13 -7.88
N TYR A 147 18.83 -12.42 -7.65
CA TYR A 147 17.50 -12.95 -7.96
C TYR A 147 17.27 -13.19 -9.45
N GLU A 148 17.83 -12.34 -10.32
CA GLU A 148 17.75 -12.52 -11.78
C GLU A 148 18.47 -13.78 -12.24
N LEU A 149 19.64 -14.10 -11.65
CA LEU A 149 20.34 -15.36 -11.91
C LEU A 149 19.53 -16.57 -11.44
N ILE A 150 18.96 -16.51 -10.23
CA ILE A 150 18.15 -17.61 -9.69
C ILE A 150 16.93 -17.90 -10.57
N THR A 151 16.37 -16.86 -11.21
CA THR A 151 15.15 -16.97 -12.01
C THR A 151 15.41 -17.46 -13.44
N ASN A 152 16.51 -17.02 -14.06
CA ASN A 152 16.74 -17.21 -15.50
C ASN A 152 17.86 -18.21 -15.85
N ASP A 153 18.79 -18.49 -14.95
CA ASP A 153 19.93 -19.38 -15.23
C ASP A 153 19.58 -20.84 -14.86
N PRO A 154 19.72 -21.81 -15.78
CA PRO A 154 19.46 -23.23 -15.54
C PRO A 154 20.25 -23.83 -14.36
N THR A 155 21.40 -23.24 -14.01
CA THR A 155 22.24 -23.69 -12.90
C THR A 155 21.51 -23.65 -11.56
N TYR A 156 20.59 -22.70 -11.38
CA TYR A 156 19.82 -22.51 -10.15
C TYR A 156 18.40 -23.08 -10.20
N ALA A 157 18.06 -23.86 -11.24
CA ALA A 157 16.71 -24.43 -11.41
C ALA A 157 16.23 -25.21 -10.18
N LYS A 158 17.13 -25.95 -9.50
CA LYS A 158 16.79 -26.67 -8.26
C LYS A 158 16.37 -25.74 -7.12
N ILE A 159 16.97 -24.55 -7.02
CA ILE A 159 16.61 -23.57 -5.99
C ILE A 159 15.28 -22.90 -6.35
N LEU A 160 15.04 -22.63 -7.64
CA LEU A 160 13.75 -22.14 -8.08
C LEU A 160 12.61 -23.15 -7.85
N GLU A 161 12.89 -24.44 -7.93
CA GLU A 161 11.94 -25.51 -7.62
C GLU A 161 11.55 -25.55 -6.14
N THR A 162 12.46 -25.23 -5.21
CA THR A 162 12.14 -25.22 -3.77
C THR A 162 11.21 -24.09 -3.36
N ILE A 163 11.04 -23.07 -4.19
CA ILE A 163 10.13 -21.95 -3.91
C ILE A 163 8.70 -22.40 -4.25
N PRO A 164 7.77 -22.45 -3.27
CA PRO A 164 6.40 -22.85 -3.50
C PRO A 164 5.64 -21.80 -4.30
N TYR A 165 4.58 -22.24 -4.96
CA TYR A 165 3.60 -21.32 -5.55
C TYR A 165 2.74 -20.72 -4.45
N GLN A 166 2.40 -19.44 -4.57
CA GLN A 166 1.55 -18.73 -3.62
C GLN A 166 0.40 -18.02 -4.33
N HIS A 167 -0.68 -17.74 -3.59
CA HIS A 167 -1.73 -16.86 -4.08
C HIS A 167 -1.20 -15.43 -4.31
N PRO A 168 -1.36 -14.83 -5.51
CA PRO A 168 -1.04 -13.44 -5.75
C PRO A 168 -2.16 -12.52 -5.21
N THR A 169 -2.30 -12.47 -3.89
CA THR A 169 -3.40 -11.76 -3.21
C THR A 169 -3.46 -10.28 -3.54
N GLN A 170 -2.32 -9.69 -3.89
CA GLN A 170 -2.21 -8.30 -4.33
C GLN A 170 -2.98 -8.09 -5.64
N LEU A 171 -2.93 -9.05 -6.57
CA LEU A 171 -3.72 -8.99 -7.82
C LEU A 171 -5.22 -9.16 -7.53
N TYR A 172 -5.59 -10.00 -6.57
CA TYR A 172 -6.99 -10.15 -6.16
C TYR A 172 -7.54 -8.85 -5.56
N GLU A 173 -6.78 -8.19 -4.68
CA GLU A 173 -7.13 -6.86 -4.16
C GLU A 173 -7.17 -5.81 -5.27
N ALA A 174 -6.15 -5.76 -6.13
CA ALA A 174 -6.08 -4.79 -7.23
C ALA A 174 -7.30 -4.92 -8.15
N PHE A 175 -7.70 -6.15 -8.49
CA PHE A 175 -8.89 -6.39 -9.30
C PHE A 175 -10.18 -5.99 -8.57
N GLY A 176 -10.32 -6.32 -7.29
CA GLY A 176 -11.43 -5.86 -6.47
C GLY A 176 -11.53 -4.33 -6.40
N TYR A 177 -10.39 -3.65 -6.23
CA TYR A 177 -10.32 -2.19 -6.17
C TYR A 177 -10.60 -1.53 -7.53
N PHE A 178 -10.26 -2.20 -8.62
CA PHE A 178 -10.64 -1.75 -9.97
C PHE A 178 -12.15 -1.83 -10.19
N ILE A 179 -12.80 -2.93 -9.78
CA ILE A 179 -14.27 -3.03 -9.80
C ILE A 179 -14.89 -1.96 -8.91
N LEU A 180 -14.35 -1.77 -7.69
CA LEU A 180 -14.79 -0.73 -6.76
C LEU A 180 -14.75 0.66 -7.41
N PHE A 181 -13.66 1.00 -8.09
CA PHE A 181 -13.54 2.26 -8.81
C PHE A 181 -14.68 2.47 -9.80
N TRP A 182 -14.95 1.47 -10.65
CA TRP A 182 -16.03 1.56 -11.65
C TRP A 182 -17.41 1.64 -11.02
N VAL A 183 -17.65 0.92 -9.92
CA VAL A 183 -18.91 1.01 -9.16
C VAL A 183 -19.10 2.42 -8.61
N LEU A 184 -18.10 3.00 -7.95
CA LEU A 184 -18.18 4.34 -7.38
C LEU A 184 -18.29 5.41 -8.47
N TRP A 185 -17.53 5.27 -9.56
CA TRP A 185 -17.62 6.14 -10.73
C TRP A 185 -19.02 6.10 -11.34
N TYR A 186 -19.58 4.91 -11.53
CA TYR A 186 -20.94 4.74 -12.04
C TYR A 186 -21.97 5.39 -11.11
N VAL A 187 -21.90 5.12 -9.81
CA VAL A 187 -22.83 5.71 -8.82
C VAL A 187 -22.72 7.23 -8.81
N TYR A 188 -21.51 7.78 -8.92
CA TYR A 188 -21.29 9.23 -8.95
C TYR A 188 -21.87 9.89 -10.20
N TRP A 189 -21.66 9.32 -11.38
CA TRP A 189 -22.02 9.95 -12.64
C TRP A 189 -23.43 9.62 -13.13
N LYS A 190 -23.91 8.40 -12.88
CA LYS A 190 -25.16 7.87 -13.45
C LYS A 190 -26.35 7.90 -12.50
N THR A 191 -26.14 8.29 -11.23
CA THR A 191 -27.22 8.30 -10.24
C THR A 191 -27.30 9.64 -9.49
N ASN A 192 -28.43 9.86 -8.81
CA ASN A 192 -28.63 11.02 -7.93
C ASN A 192 -28.02 10.81 -6.53
N LYS A 193 -27.29 9.70 -6.30
CA LYS A 193 -26.71 9.38 -4.98
C LYS A 193 -25.60 10.33 -4.55
N LYS A 194 -24.94 11.04 -5.49
CA LYS A 194 -23.97 12.09 -5.18
C LYS A 194 -24.53 13.28 -4.37
N GLN A 195 -25.87 13.41 -4.33
CA GLN A 195 -26.56 14.43 -3.53
C GLN A 195 -26.84 13.96 -2.10
N GLN A 196 -26.63 12.66 -1.81
CA GLN A 196 -26.87 12.07 -0.50
C GLN A 196 -25.57 12.09 0.30
N PRO A 197 -25.49 12.85 1.41
CA PRO A 197 -24.26 12.97 2.18
C PRO A 197 -23.75 11.61 2.65
N PHE A 198 -22.45 11.35 2.43
CA PHE A 198 -21.73 10.14 2.86
C PHE A 198 -22.16 8.85 2.15
N TYR A 199 -23.03 8.90 1.16
CA TYR A 199 -23.51 7.69 0.51
C TYR A 199 -22.37 6.98 -0.25
N ILE A 200 -21.58 7.72 -1.02
CA ILE A 200 -20.49 7.14 -1.83
C ILE A 200 -19.34 6.72 -0.91
N PHE A 201 -19.05 7.51 0.12
CA PHE A 201 -18.08 7.15 1.16
C PHE A 201 -18.49 5.88 1.92
N GLY A 202 -19.76 5.76 2.31
CA GLY A 202 -20.30 4.56 2.95
C GLY A 202 -20.23 3.34 2.06
N LEU A 203 -20.58 3.48 0.77
CA LEU A 203 -20.44 2.43 -0.23
C LEU A 203 -18.98 1.99 -0.41
N PHE A 204 -18.05 2.96 -0.46
CA PHE A 204 -16.62 2.70 -0.49
C PHE A 204 -16.16 1.88 0.72
N LEU A 205 -16.58 2.25 1.94
CA LEU A 205 -16.22 1.51 3.14
C LEU A 205 -16.74 0.06 3.08
N VAL A 206 -18.02 -0.15 2.77
CA VAL A 206 -18.57 -1.51 2.69
C VAL A 206 -17.81 -2.35 1.68
N LEU A 207 -17.63 -1.86 0.46
CA LEU A 207 -17.04 -2.63 -0.62
C LEU A 207 -15.54 -2.87 -0.42
N LEU A 208 -14.76 -1.83 -0.09
CA LEU A 208 -13.31 -1.94 0.12
C LEU A 208 -12.99 -2.97 1.22
N TRP A 209 -13.66 -2.84 2.37
CA TRP A 209 -13.40 -3.70 3.51
C TRP A 209 -13.98 -5.10 3.33
N SER A 210 -15.04 -5.28 2.53
CA SER A 210 -15.50 -6.61 2.11
C SER A 210 -14.50 -7.30 1.18
N ILE A 211 -13.93 -6.60 0.20
CA ILE A 211 -12.86 -7.13 -0.65
C ILE A 211 -11.69 -7.57 0.22
N ARG A 212 -11.26 -6.71 1.14
CA ARG A 212 -10.18 -7.03 2.09
C ARG A 212 -10.52 -8.28 2.90
N PHE A 213 -11.71 -8.34 3.49
CA PHE A 213 -12.15 -9.48 4.31
C PHE A 213 -12.09 -10.81 3.55
N VAL A 214 -12.54 -10.82 2.29
CA VAL A 214 -12.53 -12.02 1.44
C VAL A 214 -11.10 -12.42 1.03
N VAL A 215 -10.27 -11.46 0.60
CA VAL A 215 -8.89 -11.77 0.20
C VAL A 215 -8.04 -12.24 1.37
N GLU A 216 -8.36 -11.78 2.58
CA GLU A 216 -7.62 -12.17 3.79
C GLU A 216 -7.70 -13.69 4.09
N PHE A 217 -8.71 -14.42 3.58
CA PHE A 217 -8.77 -15.88 3.73
C PHE A 217 -7.61 -16.61 3.04
N VAL A 218 -7.08 -16.03 1.98
CA VAL A 218 -5.97 -16.57 1.18
C VAL A 218 -4.63 -15.88 1.48
N LYS A 219 -4.61 -14.89 2.37
CA LYS A 219 -3.37 -14.22 2.79
C LYS A 219 -2.63 -15.00 3.86
N GLU A 220 -1.31 -14.88 3.85
CA GLU A 220 -0.50 -15.35 4.95
C GLU A 220 -0.76 -14.51 6.20
N SER A 221 -0.90 -15.16 7.35
CA SER A 221 -1.06 -14.46 8.61
C SER A 221 0.26 -13.82 9.00
N GLN A 222 0.27 -12.50 9.13
CA GLN A 222 1.43 -11.75 9.64
C GLN A 222 1.45 -11.73 11.19
N GLY A 223 0.61 -12.54 11.84
CA GLY A 223 0.40 -12.52 13.29
C GLY A 223 -0.53 -11.40 13.76
N GLY A 224 -0.70 -11.28 15.08
CA GLY A 224 -1.54 -10.25 15.72
C GLY A 224 -2.69 -10.81 16.55
N PHE A 225 -3.86 -10.18 16.49
CA PHE A 225 -5.02 -10.54 17.29
C PHE A 225 -5.61 -11.93 16.97
N GLU A 226 -5.18 -12.54 15.87
CA GLU A 226 -5.57 -13.91 15.46
C GLU A 226 -5.28 -14.92 16.55
N ASN A 227 -4.11 -14.78 17.19
CA ASN A 227 -3.65 -15.65 18.27
C ASN A 227 -4.49 -15.48 19.56
N ALA A 228 -5.20 -14.36 19.71
CA ALA A 228 -5.98 -14.03 20.88
C ALA A 228 -7.50 -14.26 20.70
N LEU A 229 -8.03 -14.08 19.49
CA LEU A 229 -9.47 -14.11 19.20
C LEU A 229 -9.92 -15.28 18.30
N GLY A 230 -8.99 -16.09 17.78
CA GLY A 230 -9.19 -17.48 17.32
C GLY A 230 -10.16 -17.79 16.17
N ILE A 231 -10.89 -16.80 15.64
CA ILE A 231 -11.96 -17.02 14.65
C ILE A 231 -11.61 -16.43 13.28
N PHE A 232 -11.07 -15.22 13.30
CA PHE A 232 -10.75 -14.44 12.11
C PHE A 232 -9.33 -13.92 12.19
N SER A 233 -8.76 -13.65 11.02
CA SER A 233 -7.47 -12.99 10.91
C SER A 233 -7.54 -11.54 11.42
N THR A 234 -6.39 -10.92 11.67
CA THR A 234 -6.28 -9.55 12.17
C THR A 234 -6.89 -8.61 11.13
N GLY A 235 -6.61 -8.85 9.85
CA GLY A 235 -7.19 -8.08 8.75
C GLY A 235 -8.71 -8.19 8.67
N GLN A 236 -9.28 -9.35 8.97
CA GLN A 236 -10.73 -9.56 9.00
C GLN A 236 -11.40 -8.86 10.18
N TRP A 237 -10.84 -9.00 11.38
CA TRP A 237 -11.34 -8.28 12.56
C TRP A 237 -11.33 -6.77 12.35
N LEU A 238 -10.25 -6.23 11.78
CA LEU A 238 -10.16 -4.81 11.47
C LEU A 238 -11.16 -4.37 10.40
N SER A 239 -11.59 -5.26 9.51
CA SER A 239 -12.55 -4.94 8.43
C SER A 239 -13.98 -4.76 8.94
N ILE A 240 -14.40 -5.53 9.95
CA ILE A 240 -15.79 -5.56 10.43
C ILE A 240 -16.29 -4.18 10.88
N PRO A 241 -15.59 -3.41 11.75
CA PRO A 241 -16.05 -2.09 12.16
C PRO A 241 -16.28 -1.12 11.00
N PHE A 242 -15.43 -1.17 9.96
CA PHE A 242 -15.58 -0.29 8.81
C PHE A 242 -16.74 -0.70 7.90
N ILE A 243 -17.00 -2.00 7.75
CA ILE A 243 -18.18 -2.50 7.04
C ILE A 243 -19.45 -2.02 7.75
N LEU A 244 -19.51 -2.18 9.09
CA LEU A 244 -20.65 -1.72 9.89
C LEU A 244 -20.84 -0.20 9.81
N ALA A 245 -19.75 0.57 9.89
CA ALA A 245 -19.79 2.03 9.72
C ALA A 245 -20.30 2.41 8.33
N GLY A 246 -19.86 1.72 7.28
CA GLY A 246 -20.34 1.93 5.92
C GLY A 246 -21.83 1.64 5.77
N ILE A 247 -22.31 0.52 6.30
CA ILE A 247 -23.74 0.14 6.31
C ILE A 247 -24.55 1.21 7.05
N TYR A 248 -24.09 1.65 8.22
CA TYR A 248 -24.75 2.71 8.97
C TYR A 248 -24.89 4.00 8.15
N LEU A 249 -23.83 4.42 7.45
CA LEU A 249 -23.87 5.61 6.59
C LEU A 249 -24.83 5.46 5.41
N LEU A 250 -24.95 4.27 4.84
CA LEU A 250 -25.88 3.98 3.74
C LEU A 250 -27.35 3.96 4.17
N LEU A 251 -27.62 3.49 5.39
CA LEU A 251 -28.98 3.36 5.95
C LEU A 251 -29.45 4.62 6.68
N ARG A 252 -28.54 5.53 7.02
CA ARG A 252 -28.87 6.79 7.67
C ARG A 252 -29.88 7.57 6.82
N LYS A 253 -31.01 7.94 7.43
CA LYS A 253 -32.02 8.78 6.78
C LYS A 253 -31.42 10.14 6.40
N LYS A 254 -31.82 10.64 5.23
CA LYS A 254 -31.53 12.01 4.80
C LYS A 254 -32.12 12.96 5.84
N VAL A 255 -31.25 13.66 6.56
CA VAL A 255 -31.62 14.82 7.38
C VAL A 255 -31.42 16.05 6.51
#